data_AF-A0A660TGF7-F1
#
_entry.id   AF-A0A660TGF7-F1
#
_cell.length_a   1.000
_cell.length_b   1.000
_cell.length_c   1.000
_cell.angle_alpha   90.00
_cell.angle_beta   90.00
_cell.angle_gamma   90.00
#
_symmetry.space_group_name_H-M   'P 1'
#
loop_
_entity.id
_entity.type
_entity.pdbx_description
1 polymer ?
#
loop_
_entity_poly.entity_id
_entity_poly.type
_entity_poly.pdbx_seq_one_letter_code
_entity_poly.pdbx_strand_id
1 'polypeptide(L)'
;MNFLDIGQVSGSTVDVLRTNPAHIPGLLHGEQEDSDVSTSFGDMVLDALNGVNDLAEESTALTEQYITNPDSVDVHDITIAMSKANLAITMTKSVVDNALKAYREIINIR
;
A
#
# COMPACT_ATOMS: atom_id res chain seq x y z
N MET A 1 14.43 -4.77 -52.68
CA MET A 1 13.75 -5.88 -51.98
C MET A 1 13.59 -5.46 -50.52
N ASN A 2 12.62 -4.59 -50.23
CA ASN A 2 12.28 -4.21 -48.85
C ASN A 2 10.93 -4.85 -48.57
N PHE A 3 10.96 -6.04 -47.98
CA PHE A 3 9.76 -6.78 -47.61
C PHE A 3 9.57 -6.55 -46.12
N LEU A 4 8.37 -6.09 -45.76
CA LEU A 4 7.86 -5.83 -44.41
C LEU A 4 8.05 -4.38 -43.90
N ASP A 5 7.06 -3.54 -44.25
CA ASP A 5 6.76 -2.28 -43.58
C ASP A 5 5.95 -2.57 -42.30
N ILE A 6 6.37 -2.01 -41.17
CA ILE A 6 5.79 -2.28 -39.84
C ILE A 6 4.35 -1.78 -39.73
N GLY A 7 3.91 -0.90 -40.64
CA GLY A 7 2.54 -0.45 -40.77
C GLY A 7 1.57 -1.46 -41.41
N GLN A 8 2.06 -2.58 -41.97
CA GLN A 8 1.24 -3.60 -42.65
C GLN A 8 0.81 -4.76 -41.75
N VAL A 9 1.25 -4.82 -40.50
CA VAL A 9 0.81 -5.85 -39.55
C VAL A 9 -0.40 -5.34 -38.78
N SER A 10 -1.58 -5.46 -39.38
CA SER A 10 -2.83 -5.36 -38.64
C SER A 10 -3.08 -6.71 -37.96
N GLY A 11 -2.82 -6.79 -36.67
CA GLY A 11 -3.26 -7.93 -35.86
C GLY A 11 -4.77 -8.03 -35.93
N SER A 12 -5.29 -9.19 -36.33
CA SER A 12 -6.74 -9.44 -36.26
C SER A 12 -7.15 -9.49 -34.80
N THR A 13 -7.78 -8.44 -34.29
CA THR A 13 -8.50 -8.52 -33.00
C THR A 13 -9.67 -9.48 -33.21
N VAL A 14 -9.52 -10.71 -32.75
CA VAL A 14 -10.61 -11.69 -32.75
C VAL A 14 -11.54 -11.31 -31.59
N ASP A 15 -12.67 -10.70 -31.91
CA ASP A 15 -13.75 -10.52 -30.94
C ASP A 15 -14.31 -11.89 -30.58
N VAL A 16 -13.94 -12.38 -29.41
CA VAL A 16 -14.50 -13.60 -28.83
C VAL A 16 -15.92 -13.32 -28.36
N LEU A 17 -16.91 -13.58 -29.24
CA LEU A 17 -18.31 -13.57 -28.84
C LEU A 17 -18.52 -14.61 -27.72
N ARG A 18 -19.01 -14.14 -26.58
CA ARG A 18 -19.29 -14.98 -25.42
C ARG A 18 -20.43 -15.94 -25.71
N THR A 19 -20.19 -17.22 -25.59
CA THR A 19 -21.23 -18.26 -25.63
C THR A 19 -21.88 -18.50 -24.27
N ASN A 20 -21.28 -18.04 -23.17
CA ASN A 20 -21.79 -18.22 -21.80
C ASN A 20 -21.75 -16.90 -20.99
N PRO A 21 -22.87 -16.48 -20.37
CA PRO A 21 -22.96 -15.26 -19.57
C PRO A 21 -22.16 -15.29 -18.25
N ALA A 22 -21.74 -16.46 -17.75
CA ALA A 22 -20.95 -16.59 -16.52
C ALA A 22 -19.44 -16.36 -16.69
N HIS A 23 -18.97 -16.14 -17.92
CA HIS A 23 -17.56 -15.85 -18.17
C HIS A 23 -17.22 -14.44 -17.67
N ILE A 24 -16.06 -14.25 -17.03
CA ILE A 24 -15.56 -12.91 -16.62
C ILE A 24 -15.17 -12.13 -17.87
N PRO A 25 -15.71 -10.93 -18.13
CA PRO A 25 -15.31 -10.14 -19.30
C PRO A 25 -13.81 -10.03 -19.27
N GLY A 26 -13.15 -10.44 -20.36
CA GLY A 26 -11.79 -10.02 -20.61
C GLY A 26 -11.88 -8.52 -20.73
N LEU A 27 -11.78 -7.82 -19.59
CA LEU A 27 -11.31 -6.46 -19.59
C LEU A 27 -9.96 -6.58 -20.29
N LEU A 28 -9.93 -6.14 -21.55
CA LEU A 28 -8.81 -5.35 -22.00
C LEU A 28 -8.60 -4.35 -20.86
N HIS A 29 -7.61 -4.62 -20.01
CA HIS A 29 -7.00 -3.57 -19.22
C HIS A 29 -6.54 -2.60 -20.30
N GLY A 30 -7.39 -1.61 -20.61
CA GLY A 30 -6.90 -0.40 -21.25
C GLY A 30 -5.78 0.04 -20.34
N GLU A 31 -4.60 0.22 -20.93
CA GLU A 31 -3.41 0.78 -20.29
C GLU A 31 -3.90 1.78 -19.26
N GLN A 32 -3.88 1.39 -17.99
CA GLN A 32 -4.28 2.29 -16.93
C GLN A 32 -3.25 3.40 -17.09
N GLU A 33 -3.68 4.57 -17.59
CA GLU A 33 -2.83 5.74 -17.68
C GLU A 33 -2.12 5.82 -16.34
N ASP A 34 -0.78 5.69 -16.37
CA ASP A 34 0.10 5.80 -15.21
C ASP A 34 -0.36 7.06 -14.48
N SER A 35 -1.18 6.85 -13.44
CA SER A 35 -1.75 7.92 -12.67
C SER A 35 -0.57 8.53 -11.94
N ASP A 36 -0.09 9.63 -12.49
CA ASP A 36 0.92 10.54 -11.96
C ASP A 36 1.65 9.96 -10.75
N VAL A 37 2.65 9.10 -11.01
CA VAL A 37 3.56 8.58 -9.97
C VAL A 37 4.51 9.71 -9.57
N SER A 38 3.93 10.85 -9.22
CA SER A 38 4.59 12.04 -8.70
C SER A 38 4.29 12.24 -7.22
N THR A 39 3.63 11.28 -6.54
CA THR A 39 3.70 11.25 -5.09
C THR A 39 5.16 11.02 -4.72
N SER A 40 5.80 12.04 -4.16
CA SER A 40 7.18 11.95 -3.72
C SER A 40 7.28 10.78 -2.75
N PHE A 41 8.35 9.99 -2.84
CA PHE A 41 8.65 8.97 -1.84
C PHE A 41 8.59 9.55 -0.41
N GLY A 42 8.98 10.82 -0.25
CA GLY A 42 8.86 11.54 1.02
C GLY A 42 7.43 11.68 1.52
N ASP A 43 6.47 11.95 0.63
CA ASP A 43 5.05 12.09 0.98
C ASP A 43 4.48 10.73 1.38
N MET A 44 4.80 9.66 0.63
CA MET A 44 4.39 8.29 0.99
C MET A 44 4.94 7.86 2.35
N VAL A 45 6.19 8.20 2.67
CA VAL A 45 6.80 7.91 3.97
C VAL A 45 6.12 8.73 5.07
N LEU A 46 5.85 10.02 4.82
CA LEU A 46 5.16 10.88 5.78
C LEU A 46 3.76 10.35 6.09
N ASP A 47 3.01 9.94 5.06
CA ASP A 47 1.68 9.34 5.22
C ASP A 47 1.75 8.03 6.01
N ALA A 48 2.74 7.18 5.75
CA ALA A 48 2.93 5.95 6.51
C ALA A 48 3.26 6.22 7.99
N LEU A 49 4.06 7.26 8.27
CA LEU A 49 4.37 7.69 9.65
C LEU A 49 3.14 8.25 10.36
N ASN A 50 2.33 9.05 9.67
CA ASN A 50 1.05 9.53 10.19
C ASN A 50 0.12 8.35 10.51
N GLY A 51 0.02 7.37 9.61
CA GLY A 51 -0.78 6.16 9.86
C GLY A 51 -0.33 5.35 11.08
N VAL A 52 0.98 5.32 11.38
CA VAL A 52 1.49 4.68 12.63
C VAL A 52 1.08 5.49 13.86
N ASN A 53 1.10 6.83 13.78
CA ASN A 53 0.62 7.69 14.86
C ASN A 53 -0.88 7.48 15.11
N ASP A 54 -1.69 7.42 14.05
CA ASP A 54 -3.13 7.21 14.15
C ASP A 54 -3.45 5.87 14.83
N LEU A 55 -2.71 4.80 14.51
CA LEU A 55 -2.87 3.50 15.18
C LEU A 55 -2.54 3.56 16.67
N ALA A 56 -1.52 4.35 17.06
CA ALA A 56 -1.16 4.53 18.47
C ALA A 56 -2.24 5.34 19.23
N GLU A 57 -2.78 6.37 18.59
CA GLU A 57 -3.87 7.19 19.13
C GLU A 57 -5.17 6.38 19.26
N GLU A 58 -5.54 5.61 18.23
CA GLU A 58 -6.70 4.71 18.24
C GLU A 58 -6.61 3.71 19.40
N SER A 59 -5.45 3.06 19.56
CA SER A 59 -5.21 2.14 20.68
C SER A 59 -5.38 2.82 22.04
N THR A 60 -4.97 4.08 22.17
CA THR A 60 -5.09 4.84 23.41
C THR A 60 -6.54 5.24 23.66
N ALA A 61 -7.23 5.74 22.64
CA ALA A 61 -8.63 6.14 22.71
C ALA A 61 -9.55 4.96 23.09
N LEU A 62 -9.36 3.78 22.49
CA LEU A 62 -10.13 2.59 22.84
C LEU A 62 -9.87 2.13 24.28
N THR A 63 -8.62 2.26 24.75
CA THR A 63 -8.27 1.97 26.15
C THR A 63 -8.96 2.93 27.11
N GLU A 64 -8.94 4.23 26.81
CA GLU A 64 -9.58 5.26 27.63
C GLU A 64 -11.11 5.11 27.64
N GLN A 65 -11.70 4.79 26.49
CA GLN A 65 -13.13 4.56 26.35
C GLN A 65 -13.59 3.35 27.15
N TYR A 66 -12.81 2.27 27.17
CA TYR A 66 -13.08 1.09 28.00
C TYR A 66 -13.00 1.38 29.50
N ILE A 67 -12.00 2.17 29.93
CA ILE A 67 -11.88 2.59 31.33
C ILE A 67 -13.07 3.47 31.75
N THR A 68 -13.54 4.35 30.86
CA THR A 68 -14.61 5.31 31.15
C THR A 68 -16.00 4.70 31.04
N ASN A 69 -16.22 3.82 30.06
CA ASN A 69 -17.49 3.16 29.78
C ASN A 69 -17.25 1.69 29.38
N PRO A 70 -17.17 0.78 30.37
CA PRO A 70 -16.77 -0.62 30.14
C PRO A 70 -17.73 -1.41 29.24
N ASP A 71 -18.99 -0.99 29.10
CA ASP A 71 -19.99 -1.65 28.24
C ASP A 71 -19.96 -1.15 26.78
N SER A 72 -19.14 -0.15 26.47
CA SER A 72 -19.15 0.52 25.15
C SER A 72 -18.13 -0.03 24.14
N VAL A 73 -17.15 -0.81 24.61
CA VAL A 73 -16.04 -1.33 23.78
C VAL A 73 -15.69 -2.75 24.21
N ASP A 74 -15.46 -3.65 23.25
CA ASP A 74 -14.99 -5.00 23.54
C ASP A 74 -13.49 -4.99 23.90
N VAL A 75 -13.10 -5.74 24.94
CA VAL A 75 -11.71 -5.92 25.35
C VAL A 75 -10.81 -6.50 24.25
N HIS A 76 -11.38 -7.30 23.33
CA HIS A 76 -10.67 -7.84 22.18
C HIS A 76 -10.27 -6.75 21.19
N ASP A 77 -11.13 -5.75 20.97
CA ASP A 77 -10.86 -4.66 20.04
C ASP A 77 -9.70 -3.80 20.53
N ILE A 78 -9.63 -3.54 21.84
CA ILE A 78 -8.50 -2.85 22.47
C ILE A 78 -7.22 -3.65 22.26
N THR A 79 -7.27 -4.96 22.52
CA THR A 79 -6.10 -5.84 22.41
C THR A 79 -5.61 -5.93 20.96
N ILE A 80 -6.54 -5.95 20.00
CA ILE A 80 -6.24 -5.93 18.56
C ILE A 80 -5.61 -4.58 18.19
N ALA A 81 -6.19 -3.46 18.61
CA ALA A 81 -5.67 -2.13 18.35
C ALA A 81 -4.27 -1.94 18.94
N MET A 82 -4.06 -2.36 20.19
CA MET A 82 -2.74 -2.38 20.85
C MET A 82 -1.73 -3.23 20.08
N SER A 83 -2.15 -4.39 19.57
CA SER A 83 -1.28 -5.28 18.80
C SER A 83 -0.90 -4.65 17.45
N LYS A 84 -1.86 -4.02 16.76
CA LYS A 84 -1.63 -3.29 15.51
C LYS A 84 -0.66 -2.13 15.73
N ALA A 85 -0.89 -1.31 16.76
CA ALA A 85 -0.04 -0.18 17.10
C ALA A 85 1.41 -0.63 17.39
N ASN A 86 1.59 -1.64 18.26
CA ASN A 86 2.90 -2.17 18.59
C ASN A 86 3.65 -2.73 17.36
N LEU A 87 2.94 -3.45 16.50
CA LEU A 87 3.52 -3.99 15.27
C LEU A 87 3.97 -2.86 14.33
N ALA A 88 3.09 -1.88 14.10
CA ALA A 88 3.38 -0.73 13.24
C ALA A 88 4.59 0.06 13.76
N ILE A 89 4.63 0.37 15.05
CA ILE A 89 5.76 1.06 15.70
C ILE A 89 7.06 0.26 15.54
N THR A 90 7.01 -1.07 15.76
CA THR A 90 8.20 -1.93 15.64
C THR A 90 8.73 -1.95 14.20
N MET A 91 7.83 -2.04 13.21
CA MET A 91 8.18 -1.96 11.80
C MET A 91 8.82 -0.61 11.45
N THR A 92 8.18 0.50 11.85
CA THR A 92 8.70 1.86 11.65
C THR A 92 10.08 2.04 12.26
N LYS A 93 10.28 1.55 13.49
CA LYS A 93 11.59 1.57 14.15
C LYS A 93 12.64 0.83 13.34
N SER A 94 12.32 -0.35 12.84
CA SER A 94 13.24 -1.12 11.98
C SER A 94 13.62 -0.34 10.72
N VAL A 95 12.66 0.33 10.07
CA VAL A 95 12.94 1.17 8.89
C VAL A 95 13.86 2.33 9.24
N VAL A 96 13.58 3.06 10.32
CA VAL A 96 14.41 4.19 10.80
C VAL A 96 15.82 3.70 11.15
N ASP A 97 15.95 2.58 11.85
CA ASP A 97 17.24 2.00 12.21
C ASP A 97 18.06 1.64 10.96
N ASN A 98 17.42 1.08 9.93
CA ASN A 98 18.08 0.77 8.66
C ASN A 98 18.47 2.03 7.88
N ALA A 99 17.63 3.06 7.87
CA ALA A 99 17.95 4.35 7.26
C ALA A 99 19.17 5.01 7.95
N LEU A 100 19.22 4.99 9.28
CA LEU A 100 20.36 5.50 10.05
C LEU A 100 21.63 4.68 9.80
N LYS A 101 21.52 3.35 9.67
CA LYS A 101 22.66 2.49 9.29
C LYS A 101 23.19 2.84 7.91
N ALA A 102 22.32 2.95 6.90
CA ALA A 102 22.71 3.33 5.54
C ALA A 102 23.41 4.71 5.53
N TYR A 103 22.88 5.67 6.28
CA TYR A 103 23.51 6.98 6.43
C TYR A 103 24.91 6.90 7.04
N ARG A 104 25.07 6.13 8.13
CA ARG A 104 26.38 5.92 8.77
C ARG A 104 27.36 5.21 7.83
N GLU A 105 26.90 4.24 7.05
CA GLU A 105 27.71 3.50 6.10
C GLU A 105 28.22 4.42 4.97
N ILE A 106 27.37 5.27 4.40
CA ILE A 106 27.77 6.27 3.39
C ILE A 106 28.88 7.19 3.93
N ILE A 107 28.79 7.61 5.20
CA ILE A 107 29.79 8.50 5.82
C ILE A 107 31.09 7.76 6.15
N ASN A 108 31.01 6.52 6.64
CA ASN A 108 32.19 5.72 7.01
C ASN A 108 32.93 5.12 5.80
N ILE A 109 32.32 5.07 4.62
CA ILE A 109 33.00 4.63 3.38
C ILE A 109 34.07 5.64 2.91
N ARG A 110 34.16 6.83 3.52
CA ARG A 110 35.17 7.85 3.19
C ARG A 110 36.43 7.75 4.04
#